data_AF-A0A7V8AL66-F1
#
_entry.id   AF-A0A7V8AL66-F1
#
_cell.length_a   1.000
_cell.length_b   1.000
_cell.length_c   1.000
_cell.angle_alpha   90.00
_cell.angle_beta   90.00
_cell.angle_gamma   90.00
#
_symmetry.space_group_name_H-M   'P 1'
#
loop_
_entity.id
_entity.type
_entity.pdbx_description
1 polymer ?
#
loop_
_entity_poly.entity_id
_entity_poly.type
_entity_poly.pdbx_seq_one_letter_code
_entity_poly.pdbx_strand_id
1 'polypeptide(L)'
;MVWRSAFRRVPGVAVNLQIACRKAEAFSQGKADLCHTFRDVCGTPVIWFTRLRLSGFKLLADPTELRIESGLTSIVCPNSCGKSNLIEALRWVMGETSARQMRGGEMDGVIFGGTTSRPAYNPAEVTMVLDNYAHTAPVLFNEAAELGVTRRIERGAGSIYRVNGRDVRARDVQLLFSDAATGARSTALVGQDRIGFLINAKPSGRRSLLEEAARIGGLLGRRHEAGARLRSAEANLERVEDVLSAFERQRQNLRKQARQPARYRTLSDQIRTIKAVILHMQWIAAL
;
A
#
# COMPACT_ATOMS: atom_id res chain seq x y z
N MET A 1 4.72 5.61 -35.16
CA MET A 1 6.15 5.86 -35.46
C MET A 1 6.94 4.64 -35.02
N VAL A 2 7.47 3.90 -35.98
CA VAL A 2 8.14 2.60 -35.82
C VAL A 2 9.57 2.83 -35.35
N TRP A 3 9.95 2.30 -34.18
CA TRP A 3 11.36 2.26 -33.77
C TRP A 3 11.92 0.86 -34.07
N ARG A 4 12.58 0.72 -35.22
CA ARG A 4 13.48 -0.41 -35.53
C ARG A 4 14.91 0.11 -35.65
N SER A 5 15.78 -0.47 -34.80
CA SER A 5 17.21 -0.76 -34.99
C SER A 5 18.03 0.05 -36.01
N ALA A 6 19.09 0.71 -35.53
CA ALA A 6 20.50 0.52 -35.97
C ALA A 6 21.41 1.61 -35.39
N PHE A 7 22.49 1.28 -34.68
CA PHE A 7 23.87 1.47 -35.17
C PHE A 7 24.96 1.18 -34.11
N ARG A 8 25.99 0.50 -34.63
CA ARG A 8 27.42 0.33 -34.30
C ARG A 8 28.01 0.84 -32.98
N ARG A 9 28.88 -0.02 -32.44
CA ARG A 9 29.92 0.26 -31.43
C ARG A 9 30.63 1.59 -31.71
N VAL A 10 30.55 2.52 -30.77
CA VAL A 10 31.49 3.64 -30.63
C VAL A 10 32.39 3.31 -29.42
N PRO A 11 33.72 3.23 -29.58
CA PRO A 11 34.62 2.98 -28.48
C PRO A 11 34.84 4.27 -27.68
N GLY A 12 34.67 4.18 -26.36
CA GLY A 12 35.16 5.19 -25.42
C GLY A 12 34.15 6.24 -24.98
N VAL A 13 33.28 5.89 -24.01
CA VAL A 13 32.95 6.73 -22.85
C VAL A 13 32.55 5.79 -21.72
N ALA A 14 33.45 5.60 -20.75
CA ALA A 14 33.17 4.87 -19.53
C ALA A 14 32.40 5.76 -18.55
N VAL A 15 31.23 5.33 -18.11
CA VAL A 15 30.62 5.79 -16.85
C VAL A 15 30.14 4.55 -16.10
N ASN A 16 30.83 4.26 -15.01
CA ASN A 16 30.67 3.08 -14.17
C ASN A 16 29.29 3.03 -13.51
N LEU A 17 28.56 1.95 -13.74
CA LEU A 17 27.65 1.36 -12.77
C LEU A 17 28.07 -0.09 -12.58
N GLN A 18 29.05 -0.30 -11.70
CA GLN A 18 29.61 -1.60 -11.41
C GLN A 18 28.90 -2.16 -10.17
N ILE A 19 27.83 -2.92 -10.40
CA ILE A 19 27.25 -3.83 -9.40
C ILE A 19 27.29 -5.24 -10.02
N ALA A 20 28.31 -5.99 -9.58
CA ALA A 20 28.47 -7.44 -9.66
C ALA A 20 27.99 -8.18 -10.93
N CYS A 21 28.81 -8.22 -11.98
CA CYS A 21 28.94 -9.40 -12.84
C CYS A 21 30.25 -9.36 -13.66
N ARG A 22 31.41 -9.59 -13.02
CA ARG A 22 32.66 -9.92 -13.74
C ARG A 22 32.84 -11.43 -13.77
N LYS A 23 32.09 -12.12 -14.64
CA LYS A 23 32.40 -13.45 -15.20
C LYS A 23 31.27 -13.86 -16.15
N ALA A 24 31.14 -13.16 -17.28
CA ALA A 24 30.26 -13.59 -18.37
C ALA A 24 30.79 -13.07 -19.73
N GLU A 25 32.10 -13.20 -19.96
CA GLU A 25 32.67 -13.18 -21.32
C GLU A 25 32.86 -14.64 -21.76
N ALA A 26 31.76 -15.32 -22.07
CA ALA A 26 31.70 -16.52 -22.91
C ALA A 26 30.26 -17.05 -22.85
N PHE A 27 29.40 -16.65 -23.77
CA PHE A 27 28.35 -17.54 -24.31
C PHE A 27 27.67 -16.88 -25.51
N SER A 28 28.28 -17.08 -26.67
CA SER A 28 27.62 -16.92 -27.96
C SER A 28 26.69 -18.10 -28.20
N GLN A 29 25.54 -17.82 -28.82
CA GLN A 29 24.64 -18.75 -29.50
C GLN A 29 23.72 -19.62 -28.62
N GLY A 30 22.43 -19.27 -28.67
CA GLY A 30 21.33 -20.22 -28.67
C GLY A 30 21.06 -20.96 -27.36
N LYS A 31 20.31 -20.31 -26.45
CA LYS A 31 19.33 -20.95 -25.53
C LYS A 31 18.69 -19.87 -24.64
N ALA A 32 17.47 -19.48 -24.98
CA ALA A 32 16.63 -18.66 -24.08
C ALA A 32 16.28 -19.42 -22.78
N ASP A 33 16.30 -20.76 -22.81
CA ASP A 33 15.92 -21.61 -21.67
C ASP A 33 16.94 -21.64 -20.53
N LEU A 34 18.22 -21.32 -20.78
CA LEU A 34 19.27 -21.35 -19.75
C LEU A 34 19.27 -20.12 -18.83
N CYS A 35 18.63 -19.02 -19.22
CA CYS A 35 18.53 -17.84 -18.37
C CYS A 35 17.56 -18.07 -17.19
N HIS A 36 16.63 -19.02 -17.32
CA HIS A 36 15.77 -19.44 -16.21
C HIS A 36 16.51 -20.31 -15.20
N THR A 37 17.48 -21.13 -15.62
CA THR A 37 18.20 -22.05 -14.72
C THR A 37 19.26 -21.35 -13.86
N PHE A 38 19.81 -20.22 -14.30
CA PHE A 38 20.72 -19.42 -13.47
C PHE A 38 20.01 -18.54 -12.43
N ARG A 39 18.66 -18.52 -12.41
CA ARG A 39 17.84 -17.82 -11.39
C ARG A 39 17.99 -18.44 -9.98
N ASP A 40 18.35 -19.74 -9.89
CA ASP A 40 18.36 -20.48 -8.61
C ASP A 40 19.64 -20.31 -7.78
N VAL A 41 20.75 -19.86 -8.35
CA VAL A 41 22.07 -19.91 -7.69
C VAL A 41 22.28 -18.79 -6.64
N CYS A 42 21.44 -17.76 -6.62
CA CYS A 42 21.59 -16.63 -5.68
C CYS A 42 20.52 -16.53 -4.58
N GLY A 43 19.60 -17.50 -4.44
CA GLY A 43 18.63 -17.50 -3.34
C GLY A 43 17.77 -16.23 -3.21
N THR A 44 17.53 -15.53 -4.32
CA THR A 44 16.80 -14.25 -4.30
C THR A 44 15.36 -14.43 -4.75
N PRO A 45 14.36 -13.99 -3.96
CA PRO A 45 13.03 -13.74 -4.49
C PRO A 45 13.16 -12.52 -5.42
N VAL A 46 12.99 -12.71 -6.72
CA VAL A 46 13.11 -11.59 -7.66
C VAL A 46 11.79 -11.41 -8.38
N ILE A 47 11.08 -10.37 -7.97
CA ILE A 47 10.02 -9.78 -8.77
C ILE A 47 10.71 -8.91 -9.81
N TRP A 48 10.49 -9.17 -11.09
CA TRP A 48 11.13 -8.41 -12.19
C TRP A 48 10.14 -7.48 -12.88
N PHE A 49 10.59 -6.30 -13.31
CA PHE A 49 9.77 -5.37 -14.09
C PHE A 49 9.78 -5.79 -15.55
N THR A 50 8.62 -6.06 -16.14
CA THR A 50 8.51 -6.48 -17.55
C THR A 50 7.96 -5.37 -18.43
N ARG A 51 7.07 -4.53 -17.88
CA ARG A 51 6.37 -3.50 -18.66
C ARG A 51 5.98 -2.31 -17.80
N LEU A 52 6.06 -1.12 -18.38
CA LEU A 52 5.54 0.12 -17.82
C LEU A 52 4.64 0.79 -18.84
N ARG A 53 3.39 1.07 -18.46
CA ARG A 53 2.40 1.78 -19.26
C ARG A 53 2.04 3.09 -18.57
N LEU A 54 1.98 4.16 -19.34
CA LEU A 54 1.76 5.53 -18.87
C LEU A 54 0.70 6.18 -19.75
N SER A 55 -0.26 6.87 -19.15
CA SER A 55 -1.23 7.69 -19.88
C SER A 55 -1.55 8.94 -19.07
N GLY A 56 -1.56 10.11 -19.71
CA GLY A 56 -1.89 11.36 -19.05
C GLY A 56 -0.88 11.81 -17.97
N PHE A 57 0.33 11.25 -17.95
CA PHE A 57 1.30 11.45 -16.87
C PHE A 57 2.36 12.49 -17.27
N LYS A 58 2.36 13.63 -16.57
CA LYS A 58 3.25 14.77 -16.85
C LYS A 58 3.26 15.09 -18.34
N LEU A 59 4.41 15.12 -19.01
CA LEU A 59 4.53 15.47 -20.42
C LEU A 59 3.96 14.38 -21.37
N LEU A 60 3.62 13.18 -20.87
CA LEU A 60 3.15 12.05 -21.66
C LEU A 60 1.62 11.99 -21.68
N ALA A 61 1.02 12.74 -22.59
CA ALA A 61 -0.44 12.76 -22.75
C ALA A 61 -0.97 11.47 -23.40
N ASP A 62 -0.28 10.94 -24.41
CA ASP A 62 -0.67 9.70 -25.08
C ASP A 62 -0.26 8.44 -24.30
N PRO A 63 -1.06 7.36 -24.37
CA PRO A 63 -0.67 6.06 -23.87
C PRO A 63 0.68 5.62 -24.44
N THR A 64 1.65 5.42 -23.55
CA THR A 64 3.02 5.01 -23.88
C THR A 64 3.33 3.71 -23.15
N GLU A 65 3.81 2.71 -23.88
CA GLU A 65 4.25 1.43 -23.33
C GLU A 65 5.77 1.27 -23.49
N LEU A 66 6.45 1.05 -22.37
CA LEU A 66 7.87 0.68 -22.31
C LEU A 66 7.96 -0.81 -21.93
N ARG A 67 8.70 -1.58 -22.73
CA ARG A 67 9.05 -2.97 -22.41
C ARG A 67 10.44 -3.00 -21.79
N ILE A 68 10.56 -3.73 -20.68
CA ILE A 68 11.80 -3.91 -19.95
C ILE A 68 12.19 -5.37 -20.12
N GLU A 69 13.21 -5.60 -20.95
CA GLU A 69 13.73 -6.94 -21.22
C GLU A 69 14.85 -7.28 -20.22
N SER A 70 15.13 -8.57 -20.07
CA SER A 70 16.25 -9.04 -19.27
C SER A 70 17.58 -8.48 -19.78
N GLY A 71 18.44 -8.03 -18.86
CA GLY A 71 19.75 -7.47 -19.20
C GLY A 71 19.78 -5.94 -19.06
N LEU A 72 20.45 -5.27 -19.99
CA LEU A 72 20.62 -3.82 -19.96
C LEU A 72 19.64 -3.14 -20.91
N THR A 73 18.63 -2.47 -20.34
CA THR A 73 17.72 -1.60 -21.09
C THR A 73 18.18 -0.14 -20.98
N SER A 74 18.51 0.50 -22.10
CA SER A 74 18.89 1.91 -22.14
C SER A 74 17.77 2.77 -22.74
N ILE A 75 17.49 3.90 -22.10
CA ILE A 75 16.52 4.89 -22.58
C ILE A 75 17.28 6.12 -23.06
N VAL A 76 17.18 6.36 -24.37
CA VAL A 76 17.82 7.48 -25.06
C VAL A 76 16.73 8.42 -25.55
N CYS A 77 16.80 9.67 -25.12
CA CYS A 77 15.90 10.73 -25.58
C CYS A 77 16.69 12.04 -25.74
N PRO A 78 16.28 12.94 -26.65
CA PRO A 78 16.80 14.30 -26.70
C PRO A 78 16.66 15.00 -25.34
N ASN A 79 17.47 16.05 -25.12
CA ASN A 79 17.36 16.89 -23.93
C ASN A 79 15.89 17.34 -23.74
N SER A 80 15.38 17.22 -22.51
CA SER A 80 14.02 17.62 -22.13
C SER A 80 12.85 16.82 -22.72
N CYS A 81 13.09 15.65 -23.32
CA CYS A 81 12.03 14.79 -23.88
C CYS A 81 11.24 13.99 -22.81
N GLY A 82 11.57 14.13 -21.51
CA GLY A 82 10.81 13.53 -20.42
C GLY A 82 11.36 12.21 -19.85
N LYS A 83 12.63 11.89 -20.11
CA LYS A 83 13.31 10.71 -19.50
C LYS A 83 13.15 10.66 -17.97
N SER A 84 13.29 11.79 -17.29
CA SER A 84 13.13 11.89 -15.84
C SER A 84 11.69 11.57 -15.39
N ASN A 85 10.68 11.84 -16.23
CA ASN A 85 9.29 11.53 -15.92
C ASN A 85 9.04 10.01 -15.88
N LEU A 86 9.82 9.20 -16.60
CA LEU A 86 9.70 7.73 -16.54
C LEU A 86 10.13 7.20 -15.16
N ILE A 87 11.24 7.71 -14.63
CA ILE A 87 11.72 7.36 -13.28
C ILE A 87 10.72 7.83 -12.22
N GLU A 88 10.15 9.02 -12.40
CA GLU A 88 9.13 9.54 -11.49
C GLU A 88 7.85 8.70 -11.56
N ALA A 89 7.42 8.27 -12.75
CA ALA A 89 6.28 7.37 -12.91
C ALA A 89 6.50 6.04 -12.18
N LEU A 90 7.70 5.44 -12.29
CA LEU A 90 8.07 4.25 -11.54
C LEU A 90 7.96 4.48 -10.03
N ARG A 91 8.54 5.57 -9.50
CA ARG A 91 8.43 5.91 -8.08
C ARG A 91 6.98 6.12 -7.65
N TRP A 92 6.18 6.75 -8.49
CA TRP A 92 4.79 7.06 -8.20
C TRP A 92 3.92 5.80 -8.11
N VAL A 93 4.06 4.87 -9.05
CA VAL A 93 3.33 3.59 -9.01
C VAL A 93 3.84 2.65 -7.91
N MET A 94 5.12 2.78 -7.51
CA MET A 94 5.70 2.03 -6.39
C MET A 94 5.31 2.54 -5.00
N GLY A 95 4.54 3.64 -4.89
CA GLY A 95 4.04 4.10 -3.60
C GLY A 95 4.46 5.51 -3.16
N GLU A 96 5.15 6.32 -3.97
CA GLU A 96 5.51 7.68 -3.52
C GLU A 96 4.26 8.58 -3.40
N THR A 97 4.03 9.10 -2.20
CA THR A 97 2.88 9.96 -1.87
C THR A 97 3.27 11.42 -1.69
N SER A 98 4.55 11.76 -1.69
CA SER A 98 5.00 13.14 -1.57
C SER A 98 4.99 13.86 -2.92
N ALA A 99 4.12 14.86 -3.07
CA ALA A 99 4.10 15.74 -4.24
C ALA A 99 5.46 16.42 -4.48
N ARG A 100 6.15 16.82 -3.40
CA ARG A 100 7.49 17.39 -3.46
C ARG A 100 8.51 16.45 -4.10
N GLN A 101 8.47 15.16 -3.76
CA GLN A 101 9.34 14.15 -4.38
C GLN A 101 8.99 13.90 -5.85
N MET A 102 7.72 14.13 -6.21
CA MET A 102 7.22 14.10 -7.58
C MET A 102 7.49 15.41 -8.34
N ARG A 103 8.27 16.34 -7.80
CA ARG A 103 8.55 17.67 -8.40
C ARG A 103 7.29 18.49 -8.72
N GLY A 104 6.23 18.32 -7.92
CA GLY A 104 5.00 19.09 -8.00
C GLY A 104 4.68 19.81 -6.68
N GLY A 105 3.82 20.83 -6.74
CA GLY A 105 3.24 21.43 -5.53
C GLY A 105 2.22 20.51 -4.88
N GLU A 106 1.30 20.00 -5.69
CA GLU A 106 0.25 19.05 -5.29
C GLU A 106 0.37 17.74 -6.06
N MET A 107 -0.29 16.69 -5.56
CA MET A 107 -0.27 15.39 -6.23
C MET A 107 -0.95 15.43 -7.60
N ASP A 108 -1.96 16.29 -7.77
CA ASP A 108 -2.61 16.56 -9.07
C ASP A 108 -1.64 17.12 -10.12
N GLY A 109 -0.47 17.61 -9.69
CA GLY A 109 0.62 18.05 -10.57
C GLY A 109 1.29 16.93 -11.36
N VAL A 110 0.97 15.65 -11.08
CA VAL A 110 1.41 14.53 -11.93
C VAL A 110 0.55 14.36 -13.19
N ILE A 111 -0.64 14.96 -13.22
CA ILE A 111 -1.58 14.89 -14.33
C ILE A 111 -1.13 15.86 -15.43
N PHE A 112 -1.16 15.43 -16.69
CA PHE A 112 -0.83 16.27 -17.84
C PHE A 112 -1.64 17.57 -17.82
N GLY A 113 -0.93 18.69 -17.74
CA GLY A 113 -1.50 20.03 -17.61
C GLY A 113 -2.01 20.64 -18.91
N GLY A 114 -1.80 19.97 -20.05
CA GLY A 114 -2.06 20.55 -21.38
C GLY A 114 -0.88 21.34 -21.91
N THR A 115 -0.93 21.63 -23.20
CA THR A 115 -0.02 22.53 -23.94
C THR A 115 -0.86 23.44 -24.84
N THR A 116 -0.22 24.42 -25.50
CA THR A 116 -0.91 25.30 -26.46
C THR A 116 -1.63 24.54 -27.57
N SER A 117 -1.10 23.38 -27.97
CA SER A 117 -1.66 22.54 -29.03
C SER A 117 -2.55 21.40 -28.52
N ARG A 118 -2.61 21.16 -27.21
CA ARG A 118 -3.30 19.99 -26.65
C ARG A 118 -3.97 20.29 -25.30
N PRO A 119 -5.27 20.00 -25.14
CA PRO A 119 -5.96 20.25 -23.88
C PRO A 119 -5.39 19.38 -22.75
N ALA A 120 -5.63 19.82 -21.50
CA ALA A 120 -5.32 19.02 -20.32
C ALA A 120 -6.05 17.68 -20.39
N TYR A 121 -5.39 16.62 -19.92
CA TYR A 121 -5.94 15.27 -19.91
C TYR A 121 -6.20 14.85 -18.47
N ASN A 122 -7.35 14.25 -18.20
CA ASN A 122 -7.75 13.74 -16.89
C ASN A 122 -8.52 12.45 -17.16
N PRO A 123 -8.11 11.26 -16.66
CA PRO A 123 -7.18 10.96 -15.57
C PRO A 123 -5.71 10.81 -15.97
N ALA A 124 -4.80 10.72 -14.99
CA ALA A 124 -3.46 10.14 -15.19
C ALA A 124 -3.38 8.72 -14.64
N GLU A 125 -2.80 7.81 -15.40
CA GLU A 125 -2.67 6.41 -15.05
C GLU A 125 -1.28 5.87 -15.36
N VAL A 126 -0.72 5.13 -14.41
CA VAL A 126 0.53 4.40 -14.56
C VAL A 126 0.31 2.95 -14.15
N THR A 127 0.64 2.03 -15.05
CA THR A 127 0.57 0.59 -14.81
C THR A 127 1.96 -0.02 -14.95
N MET A 128 2.41 -0.73 -13.93
CA MET A 128 3.64 -1.50 -13.94
C MET A 128 3.31 -2.98 -13.86
N VAL A 129 3.89 -3.77 -14.76
CA VAL A 129 3.74 -5.22 -14.81
C VAL A 129 5.00 -5.87 -14.26
N LEU A 130 4.78 -6.84 -13.38
CA LEU A 130 5.80 -7.55 -12.65
C LEU A 130 5.72 -9.05 -12.97
N ASP A 131 6.86 -9.67 -13.27
CA ASP A 131 7.01 -11.14 -13.31
C ASP A 131 7.13 -11.65 -11.87
N ASN A 132 6.17 -12.47 -11.45
CA ASN A 132 6.09 -13.16 -10.16
C ASN A 132 6.09 -14.69 -10.35
N TYR A 133 6.78 -15.21 -11.37
CA TYR A 133 6.86 -16.66 -11.63
C TYR A 133 7.35 -17.47 -10.41
N ALA A 134 8.21 -16.88 -9.57
CA ALA A 134 8.72 -17.52 -8.35
C ALA A 134 7.71 -17.55 -7.18
N HIS A 135 6.53 -16.93 -7.34
CA HIS A 135 5.52 -16.80 -6.29
C HIS A 135 6.11 -16.29 -4.95
N THR A 136 6.85 -15.19 -5.02
CA THR A 136 7.53 -14.57 -3.88
C THR A 136 6.84 -13.29 -3.39
N ALA A 137 5.78 -12.87 -4.07
CA ALA A 137 4.97 -11.74 -3.64
C ALA A 137 4.30 -12.02 -2.27
N PRO A 138 3.95 -10.97 -1.51
CA PRO A 138 3.15 -11.13 -0.30
C PRO A 138 1.89 -11.94 -0.56
N VAL A 139 1.41 -12.67 0.45
CA VAL A 139 0.25 -13.58 0.36
C VAL A 139 -0.96 -12.95 -0.36
N LEU A 140 -1.20 -11.65 -0.12
CA LEU A 140 -2.29 -10.90 -0.75
C LEU A 140 -2.22 -10.84 -2.29
N PHE A 141 -1.02 -10.96 -2.86
CA PHE A 141 -0.75 -10.78 -4.29
C PHE A 141 -0.11 -12.03 -4.92
N ASN A 142 0.01 -13.14 -4.20
CA ASN A 142 0.83 -14.25 -4.66
C ASN A 142 0.10 -15.28 -5.55
N GLU A 143 -1.17 -15.03 -5.85
CA GLU A 143 -2.04 -15.95 -6.61
C GLU A 143 -1.66 -16.03 -8.10
N ALA A 144 -1.05 -14.98 -8.65
CA ALA A 144 -0.74 -14.87 -10.08
C ALA A 144 0.76 -14.86 -10.36
N ALA A 145 1.15 -15.48 -11.48
CA ALA A 145 2.50 -15.43 -12.01
C ALA A 145 2.88 -14.05 -12.59
N GLU A 146 1.88 -13.22 -12.90
CA GLU A 146 2.08 -11.83 -13.34
C GLU A 146 1.26 -10.88 -12.45
N LEU A 147 1.87 -9.76 -12.05
CA LEU A 147 1.23 -8.74 -11.23
C LEU A 147 1.23 -7.39 -11.96
N GLY A 148 0.04 -6.94 -12.36
CA GLY A 148 -0.19 -5.59 -12.86
C GLY A 148 -0.58 -4.64 -11.74
N VAL A 149 0.36 -3.80 -11.31
CA VAL A 149 0.13 -2.72 -10.33
C VAL A 149 -0.20 -1.43 -11.07
N THR A 150 -1.41 -0.93 -10.90
CA THR A 150 -1.90 0.31 -11.50
C THR A 150 -2.16 1.36 -10.43
N ARG A 151 -1.69 2.58 -10.66
CA ARG A 151 -2.11 3.75 -9.91
C ARG A 151 -2.76 4.75 -10.85
N ARG A 152 -3.97 5.19 -10.50
CA ARG A 152 -4.74 6.18 -11.24
C ARG A 152 -5.06 7.37 -10.35
N ILE A 153 -5.01 8.58 -10.90
CA ILE A 153 -5.38 9.81 -10.19
C ILE A 153 -6.25 10.69 -11.08
N GLU A 154 -7.22 11.32 -10.45
CA GLU A 154 -8.12 12.30 -11.05
C GLU A 154 -8.08 13.59 -10.24
N ARG A 155 -8.13 14.73 -10.93
CA ARG A 155 -8.08 16.05 -10.28
C ARG A 155 -9.18 16.18 -9.24
N GLY A 156 -8.83 16.51 -8.01
CA GLY A 156 -9.76 16.67 -6.89
C GLY A 156 -10.39 15.37 -6.33
N ALA A 157 -10.17 14.20 -6.96
CA ALA A 157 -10.73 12.92 -6.51
C ALA A 157 -9.70 12.01 -5.81
N GLY A 158 -8.41 12.37 -5.86
CA GLY A 158 -7.33 11.60 -5.25
C GLY A 158 -6.88 10.42 -6.10
N SER A 159 -5.99 9.59 -5.53
CA SER A 159 -5.39 8.45 -6.25
C SER A 159 -5.87 7.10 -5.75
N ILE A 160 -6.22 6.21 -6.67
CA ILE A 160 -6.66 4.83 -6.42
C ILE A 160 -5.58 3.86 -6.91
N TYR A 161 -5.34 2.80 -6.15
CA TYR A 161 -4.48 1.69 -6.55
C TYR A 161 -5.30 0.47 -6.93
N ARG A 162 -4.86 -0.21 -7.99
CA ARG A 162 -5.39 -1.49 -8.43
C ARG A 162 -4.25 -2.48 -8.61
N VAL A 163 -4.48 -3.72 -8.21
CA VAL A 163 -3.58 -4.85 -8.54
C VAL A 163 -4.41 -5.91 -9.22
N ASN A 164 -4.06 -6.26 -10.46
CA ASN A 164 -4.82 -7.20 -11.30
C ASN A 164 -6.33 -6.88 -11.36
N GLY A 165 -6.67 -5.59 -11.43
CA GLY A 165 -8.05 -5.10 -11.52
C GLY A 165 -8.80 -4.97 -10.19
N ARG A 166 -8.25 -5.45 -9.07
CA ARG A 166 -8.85 -5.29 -7.72
C ARG A 166 -8.35 -4.01 -7.06
N ASP A 167 -9.24 -3.24 -6.45
CA ASP A 167 -8.86 -2.05 -5.67
C ASP A 167 -8.09 -2.47 -4.40
N VAL A 168 -6.95 -1.83 -4.17
CA VAL A 168 -6.06 -2.13 -3.04
C VAL A 168 -5.64 -0.86 -2.32
N ARG A 169 -5.19 -1.00 -1.07
CA ARG A 169 -4.72 0.16 -0.30
C ARG A 169 -3.31 0.53 -0.75
N ALA A 170 -3.03 1.84 -0.77
CA ALA A 170 -1.69 2.34 -1.06
C ALA A 170 -0.60 1.72 -0.16
N ARG A 171 -0.94 1.44 1.11
CA ARG A 171 -0.03 0.81 2.07
C ARG A 171 0.35 -0.63 1.67
N ASP A 172 -0.60 -1.40 1.13
CA ASP A 172 -0.34 -2.79 0.71
C ASP A 172 0.64 -2.83 -0.47
N VAL A 173 0.49 -1.89 -1.40
CA VAL A 173 1.41 -1.70 -2.53
C VAL A 173 2.80 -1.25 -2.06
N GLN A 174 2.86 -0.32 -1.09
CA GLN A 174 4.13 0.09 -0.49
C GLN A 174 4.84 -1.09 0.19
N LEU A 175 4.09 -1.96 0.86
CA LEU A 175 4.65 -3.15 1.51
C LEU A 175 5.18 -4.16 0.50
N LEU A 176 4.44 -4.40 -0.60
CA LEU A 176 4.87 -5.25 -1.72
C LEU A 176 6.27 -4.87 -2.22
N PHE A 177 6.50 -3.58 -2.52
CA PHE A 177 7.81 -3.14 -3.01
C PHE A 177 8.88 -3.03 -1.91
N SER A 178 8.48 -2.87 -0.65
CA SER A 178 9.40 -2.89 0.49
C SER A 178 9.97 -4.30 0.72
N ASP A 179 9.12 -5.32 0.59
CA ASP A 179 9.51 -6.73 0.68
C ASP A 179 10.39 -7.15 -0.51
N ALA A 180 10.09 -6.63 -1.70
CA ALA A 180 10.90 -6.83 -2.91
C ALA A 180 12.19 -5.98 -2.94
N ALA A 181 12.48 -5.20 -1.89
CA ALA A 181 13.61 -4.26 -1.82
C ALA A 181 13.71 -3.27 -2.99
N THR A 182 12.58 -2.97 -3.65
CA THR A 182 12.50 -2.15 -4.87
C THR A 182 11.44 -1.04 -4.74
N GLY A 183 11.29 -0.49 -3.55
CA GLY A 183 10.35 0.60 -3.24
C GLY A 183 10.66 1.92 -3.94
N ALA A 184 9.68 2.83 -3.93
CA ALA A 184 9.79 4.16 -4.53
C ALA A 184 10.98 5.01 -4.01
N ARG A 185 11.46 4.72 -2.81
CA ARG A 185 12.59 5.40 -2.16
C ARG A 185 13.89 4.60 -2.21
N SER A 186 13.88 3.47 -2.93
CA SER A 186 14.99 2.55 -2.99
C SER A 186 16.25 3.22 -3.55
N THR A 187 17.39 2.83 -2.99
CA THR A 187 18.73 3.15 -3.50
C THR A 187 18.98 2.66 -4.91
N ALA A 188 18.26 1.62 -5.36
CA ALA A 188 18.33 1.13 -6.72
C ALA A 188 17.80 2.15 -7.75
N LEU A 189 16.90 3.06 -7.34
CA LEU A 189 16.37 4.13 -8.19
C LEU A 189 17.21 5.40 -8.05
N VAL A 190 18.36 5.43 -8.71
CA VAL A 190 19.25 6.59 -8.72
C VAL A 190 18.70 7.68 -9.65
N GLY A 191 18.17 8.75 -9.04
CA GLY A 191 17.76 9.96 -9.75
C GLY A 191 18.88 11.01 -9.79
N GLN A 192 18.63 12.08 -10.54
CA GLN A 192 19.47 13.29 -10.53
C GLN A 192 19.62 13.80 -9.08
N ASP A 193 20.85 14.16 -8.68
CA ASP A 193 21.25 14.66 -7.35
C ASP A 193 21.14 13.67 -6.16
N ARG A 194 20.71 12.42 -6.39
CA ARG A 194 20.60 11.42 -5.30
C ARG A 194 21.95 11.06 -4.69
N ILE A 195 23.02 11.07 -5.48
CA ILE A 195 24.37 10.75 -5.01
C ILE A 195 24.85 11.79 -3.97
N GLY A 196 24.62 13.08 -4.23
CA GLY A 196 24.95 14.14 -3.27
C GLY A 196 24.15 14.04 -1.98
N PHE A 197 22.87 13.65 -2.06
CA PHE A 197 22.05 13.37 -0.88
C PHE A 197 22.60 12.22 -0.04
N LEU A 198 23.05 11.13 -0.68
CA LEU A 198 23.61 9.97 0.03
C LEU A 198 24.87 10.34 0.83
N ILE A 199 25.75 11.14 0.25
CA ILE A 199 26.99 11.60 0.89
C ILE A 199 26.67 12.46 2.13
N ASN A 200 25.75 13.42 1.97
CA ASN A 200 25.39 14.37 3.01
C ASN A 200 24.26 13.91 3.95
N ALA A 201 23.83 12.65 3.85
CA ALA A 201 22.70 12.15 4.62
C ALA A 201 22.98 12.18 6.13
N LYS A 202 22.02 12.70 6.90
CA LYS A 202 22.00 12.62 8.37
C LYS A 202 21.96 11.16 8.84
N PRO A 203 22.35 10.86 10.10
CA PRO A 203 22.36 9.50 10.64
C PRO A 203 21.04 8.73 10.45
N SER A 204 19.89 9.40 10.63
CA SER A 204 18.57 8.80 10.39
C SER A 204 18.35 8.41 8.93
N GLY A 205 18.78 9.25 7.99
CA GLY A 205 18.73 8.94 6.55
C GLY A 205 19.65 7.78 6.19
N ARG A 206 20.88 7.75 6.72
CA ARG A 206 21.82 6.65 6.51
C ARG A 206 21.32 5.33 7.07
N ARG A 207 20.69 5.35 8.26
CA ARG A 207 20.07 4.17 8.85
C ARG A 207 19.03 3.55 7.92
N SER A 208 18.14 4.35 7.32
CA SER A 208 17.13 3.85 6.39
C SER A 208 17.76 3.15 5.16
N LEU A 209 18.93 3.61 4.69
CA LEU A 209 19.65 2.96 3.59
C LEU A 209 20.20 1.59 4.00
N LEU A 210 20.74 1.51 5.22
CA LEU A 210 21.25 0.25 5.78
C LEU A 210 20.11 -0.75 6.01
N GLU A 211 18.96 -0.29 6.51
CA GLU A 211 17.77 -1.12 6.70
C GLU A 211 17.20 -1.66 5.36
N GLU A 212 17.28 -0.85 4.30
CA GLU A 212 16.94 -1.28 2.94
C GLU A 212 17.93 -2.32 2.40
N ALA A 213 19.23 -2.05 2.53
CA ALA A 213 20.28 -2.98 2.09
C ALA A 213 20.23 -4.32 2.83
N ALA A 214 19.89 -4.29 4.12
CA ALA A 214 19.68 -5.48 4.93
C ALA A 214 18.33 -6.19 4.66
N ARG A 215 17.47 -5.63 3.78
CA ARG A 215 16.14 -6.15 3.44
C ARG A 215 15.21 -6.34 4.66
N ILE A 216 15.40 -5.55 5.71
CA ILE A 216 14.57 -5.60 6.92
C ILE A 216 13.42 -4.59 6.92
N GLY A 217 13.39 -3.68 5.93
CA GLY A 217 12.35 -2.65 5.82
C GLY A 217 10.93 -3.22 5.78
N GLY A 218 10.71 -4.26 4.98
CA GLY A 218 9.42 -4.97 4.91
C GLY A 218 9.00 -5.59 6.25
N LEU A 219 9.93 -6.27 6.93
CA LEU A 219 9.70 -6.88 8.25
C LEU A 219 9.33 -5.82 9.30
N LEU A 220 10.10 -4.72 9.36
CA LEU A 220 9.84 -3.60 10.27
C LEU A 220 8.48 -2.96 10.00
N GLY A 221 8.12 -2.82 8.72
CA GLY A 221 6.81 -2.35 8.28
C GLY A 221 5.67 -3.23 8.77
N ARG A 222 5.75 -4.55 8.55
CA ARG A 222 4.75 -5.52 9.03
C ARG A 222 4.62 -5.52 10.54
N ARG A 223 5.73 -5.46 11.28
CA ARG A 223 5.72 -5.39 12.74
C ARG A 223 4.99 -4.13 13.22
N HIS A 224 5.27 -2.98 12.61
CA HIS A 224 4.61 -1.73 12.96
C HIS A 224 3.10 -1.79 12.65
N GLU A 225 2.73 -2.35 11.50
CA GLU A 225 1.32 -2.51 11.13
C GLU A 225 0.57 -3.48 12.05
N ALA A 226 1.13 -4.63 12.35
CA ALA A 226 0.56 -5.59 13.29
C ALA A 226 0.37 -4.96 14.67
N GLY A 227 1.37 -4.22 15.16
CA GLY A 227 1.27 -3.49 16.42
C GLY A 227 0.18 -2.39 16.39
N ALA A 228 0.01 -1.68 15.28
CA ALA A 228 -1.06 -0.70 15.14
C ALA A 228 -2.46 -1.35 15.12
N ARG A 229 -2.60 -2.49 14.45
CA ARG A 229 -3.85 -3.27 14.43
C ARG A 229 -4.17 -3.81 15.82
N LEU A 230 -3.18 -4.32 16.55
CA LEU A 230 -3.34 -4.80 17.92
C LEU A 230 -3.86 -3.69 18.85
N ARG A 231 -3.20 -2.52 18.86
CA ARG A 231 -3.65 -1.37 19.66
C ARG A 231 -5.07 -0.93 19.33
N SER A 232 -5.44 -0.96 18.05
CA SER A 232 -6.81 -0.65 17.64
C SER A 232 -7.81 -1.69 18.14
N ALA A 233 -7.44 -2.97 18.18
CA ALA A 233 -8.28 -4.04 18.70
C ALA A 233 -8.44 -3.94 20.23
N GLU A 234 -7.36 -3.63 20.94
CA GLU A 234 -7.38 -3.37 22.39
C GLU A 234 -8.33 -2.22 22.74
N ALA A 235 -8.24 -1.09 22.04
CA ALA A 235 -9.15 0.04 22.23
C ALA A 235 -10.62 -0.29 21.89
N ASN A 236 -10.86 -1.23 20.96
CA ASN A 236 -12.21 -1.70 20.67
C ASN A 236 -12.74 -2.62 21.76
N LEU A 237 -11.88 -3.46 22.36
CA LEU A 237 -12.24 -4.34 23.47
C LEU A 237 -12.65 -3.53 24.70
N GLU A 238 -11.88 -2.48 25.03
CA GLU A 238 -12.21 -1.55 26.13
C GLU A 238 -13.60 -0.94 25.96
N ARG A 239 -13.96 -0.50 24.73
CA ARG A 239 -15.32 0.00 24.46
C ARG A 239 -16.40 -1.07 24.63
N VAL A 240 -16.11 -2.32 24.27
CA VAL A 240 -17.07 -3.42 24.44
C VAL A 240 -17.28 -3.72 25.92
N GLU A 241 -16.22 -3.66 26.74
CA GLU A 241 -16.31 -3.81 28.19
C GLU A 241 -17.17 -2.72 28.83
N ASP A 242 -17.01 -1.46 28.39
CA ASP A 242 -17.86 -0.35 28.84
C ASP A 242 -19.35 -0.60 28.53
N VAL A 243 -19.65 -1.04 27.31
CA VAL A 243 -21.01 -1.36 26.87
C VAL A 243 -21.58 -2.54 27.67
N LEU A 244 -20.77 -3.57 27.91
CA LEU A 244 -21.17 -4.71 28.73
C LEU A 244 -21.52 -4.27 30.16
N SER A 245 -20.70 -3.41 30.77
CA SER A 245 -20.97 -2.85 32.10
C SER A 245 -22.28 -2.05 32.15
N ALA A 246 -22.62 -1.35 31.07
CA ALA A 246 -23.88 -0.61 30.96
C ALA A 246 -25.08 -1.57 30.89
N PHE A 247 -24.98 -2.64 30.09
CA PHE A 247 -26.01 -3.66 30.00
C PHE A 247 -26.21 -4.43 31.32
N GLU A 248 -25.14 -4.72 32.06
CA GLU A 248 -25.26 -5.35 33.37
C GLU A 248 -26.02 -4.48 34.36
N ARG A 249 -25.74 -3.17 34.39
CA ARG A 249 -26.48 -2.18 35.20
C ARG A 249 -27.96 -2.15 34.81
N GLN A 250 -28.27 -2.11 33.52
CA GLN A 250 -29.65 -2.17 33.03
C GLN A 250 -30.35 -3.48 33.44
N ARG A 251 -29.69 -4.62 33.29
CA ARG A 251 -30.21 -5.94 33.69
C ARG A 251 -30.54 -5.98 35.18
N GLN A 252 -29.67 -5.45 36.04
CA GLN A 252 -29.92 -5.40 37.48
C GLN A 252 -31.14 -4.54 37.82
N ASN A 253 -31.30 -3.39 37.16
CA ASN A 253 -32.46 -2.51 37.34
C ASN A 253 -33.77 -3.20 36.91
N LEU A 254 -33.78 -3.84 35.74
CA LEU A 254 -34.93 -4.62 35.27
C LEU A 254 -35.27 -5.78 36.22
N ARG A 255 -34.25 -6.48 36.75
CA ARG A 255 -34.46 -7.55 37.75
C ARG A 255 -35.10 -7.04 39.04
N LYS A 256 -34.75 -5.83 39.48
CA LYS A 256 -35.40 -5.18 40.64
C LYS A 256 -36.85 -4.83 40.32
N GLN A 257 -37.11 -4.23 39.15
CA GLN A 257 -38.46 -3.88 38.70
C GLN A 257 -39.36 -5.12 38.59
N ALA A 258 -38.86 -6.22 38.04
CA ALA A 258 -39.60 -7.48 37.92
C ALA A 258 -40.03 -8.08 39.28
N ARG A 259 -39.31 -7.78 40.37
CA ARG A 259 -39.65 -8.24 41.74
C ARG A 259 -40.68 -7.37 42.45
N GLN A 260 -40.83 -6.10 42.04
CA GLN A 260 -41.75 -5.16 42.69
C GLN A 260 -43.23 -5.59 42.63
N PRO A 261 -43.78 -6.09 41.50
CA PRO A 261 -45.17 -6.52 41.43
C PRO A 261 -45.53 -7.65 42.40
N ALA A 262 -44.65 -8.64 42.56
CA ALA A 262 -44.88 -9.73 43.51
C ALA A 262 -44.94 -9.20 44.95
N ARG A 263 -44.00 -8.33 45.33
CA ARG A 263 -43.97 -7.69 46.65
C ARG A 263 -45.19 -6.78 46.89
N TYR A 264 -45.61 -6.03 45.86
CA TYR A 264 -46.80 -5.20 45.90
C TYR A 264 -48.05 -6.05 46.16
N ARG A 265 -48.25 -7.15 45.42
CA ARG A 265 -49.38 -8.07 45.61
C ARG A 265 -49.44 -8.61 47.04
N THR A 266 -48.33 -9.11 47.56
CA THR A 266 -48.27 -9.62 48.95
C THR A 266 -48.63 -8.55 49.98
N LEU A 267 -48.12 -7.32 49.83
CA LEU A 267 -48.49 -6.20 50.73
C LEU A 267 -49.98 -5.84 50.59
N SER A 268 -50.50 -5.78 49.37
CA SER A 268 -51.91 -5.48 49.12
C SER A 268 -52.84 -6.51 49.76
N ASP A 269 -52.50 -7.79 49.72
CA ASP A 269 -53.27 -8.86 50.35
C ASP A 269 -53.22 -8.77 51.89
N GLN A 270 -52.05 -8.48 52.47
CA GLN A 270 -51.91 -8.22 53.91
C GLN A 270 -52.76 -7.02 54.37
N ILE A 271 -52.69 -5.91 53.64
CA ILE A 271 -53.50 -4.71 53.91
C ILE A 271 -55.00 -5.03 53.83
N ARG A 272 -55.43 -5.78 52.79
CA ARG A 272 -56.83 -6.18 52.63
C ARG A 272 -57.30 -7.03 53.82
N THR A 273 -56.48 -7.98 54.26
CA THR A 273 -56.77 -8.86 55.40
C THR A 273 -56.90 -8.06 56.70
N ILE A 274 -55.94 -7.18 57.01
CA ILE A 274 -55.97 -6.34 58.21
C ILE A 274 -57.18 -5.40 58.19
N LYS A 275 -57.49 -4.78 57.05
CA LYS A 275 -58.69 -3.94 56.90
C LYS A 275 -59.98 -4.71 57.17
N ALA A 276 -60.09 -5.94 56.66
CA ALA A 276 -61.25 -6.79 56.92
C ALA A 276 -61.41 -7.09 58.41
N VAL A 277 -60.31 -7.35 59.13
CA VAL A 277 -60.32 -7.56 60.59
C VAL A 277 -60.77 -6.30 61.34
N ILE A 278 -60.24 -5.13 60.99
CA ILE A 278 -60.62 -3.85 61.61
C ILE A 278 -62.12 -3.57 61.40
N LEU A 279 -62.61 -3.71 60.17
CA LEU A 279 -64.02 -3.51 59.83
C LEU A 279 -64.93 -4.47 60.60
N HIS A 280 -64.52 -5.73 60.76
CA HIS A 280 -65.27 -6.71 61.55
C HIS A 280 -65.32 -6.34 63.03
N MET A 281 -64.20 -5.91 63.63
CA MET A 281 -64.16 -5.43 65.02
C MET A 281 -65.04 -4.20 65.22
N GLN A 282 -65.02 -3.26 64.28
CA GLN A 282 -65.90 -2.08 64.31
C GLN A 282 -67.38 -2.44 64.23
N TRP A 283 -67.73 -3.42 63.38
CA TRP A 283 -69.11 -3.92 63.27
C TRP A 283 -69.57 -4.60 64.57
N ILE A 284 -68.74 -5.43 65.19
CA ILE A 284 -69.05 -6.05 66.50
C ILE A 284 -69.25 -4.98 67.58
N ALA A 285 -68.41 -3.94 67.61
CA ALA A 285 -68.51 -2.88 68.62
C ALA A 285 -69.73 -1.95 68.44
N ALA A 286 -70.34 -1.94 67.25
CA ALA A 286 -71.53 -1.15 66.93
C ALA A 286 -72.84 -1.91 67.20
N LEU A 287 -72.75 -3.21 67.51
CA LEU A 287 -73.85 -4.10 67.89
C LEU A 287 -74.06 -4.05 69.41
#